data_AF-A0A182SWP9-F1
#
_entry.id   AF-A0A182SWP9-F1
#
_cell.length_a   1.000
_cell.length_b   1.000
_cell.length_c   1.000
_cell.angle_alpha   90.00
_cell.angle_beta   90.00
_cell.angle_gamma   90.00
#
_symmetry.space_group_name_H-M   'P 1'
#
loop_
_entity.id
_entity.type
_entity.pdbx_description
1 polymer ?
#
loop_
_entity_poly.entity_id
_entity_poly.type
_entity_poly.pdbx_seq_one_letter_code
_entity_poly.pdbx_strand_id
1 'polypeptide(L)'
;MLATLIHISFRFIFHSQQQQRDDRRRANHNEIERRRRDKINNWIHELNKIIPAEHMNSPSSETQNKQNNGGQGENLSKGGILAKACEYITRLKDTSDKLTECLAEKDQILLENLQLKESINQLLAENKRLQTQLQFALETNVKLES
;
A
#
# COMPACT_ATOMS: atom_id res chain seq x y z
N MET A 1 -26.60 67.09 -28.38
CA MET A 1 -26.42 65.87 -29.20
C MET A 1 -24.95 65.44 -29.31
N LEU A 2 -23.99 66.33 -29.63
CA LEU A 2 -22.55 65.96 -29.66
C LEU A 2 -22.02 65.48 -28.30
N ALA A 3 -22.30 66.22 -27.22
CA ALA A 3 -21.80 65.89 -25.87
C ALA A 3 -22.27 64.51 -25.37
N THR A 4 -23.52 64.14 -25.67
CA THR A 4 -24.08 62.82 -25.34
C THR A 4 -23.42 61.70 -26.14
N LEU A 5 -23.12 61.90 -27.43
CA LEU A 5 -22.39 60.92 -28.24
C LEU A 5 -20.96 60.69 -27.74
N ILE A 6 -20.27 61.76 -27.34
CA ILE A 6 -18.90 61.69 -26.79
C ILE A 6 -18.91 60.90 -25.47
N HIS A 7 -19.86 61.15 -24.58
CA HIS A 7 -19.97 60.43 -23.31
C HIS A 7 -20.29 58.93 -23.50
N ILE A 8 -21.19 58.59 -24.44
CA ILE A 8 -21.50 57.20 -24.77
C ILE A 8 -20.27 56.48 -25.35
N SER A 9 -19.54 57.14 -26.25
CA SER A 9 -18.33 56.59 -26.86
C SER A 9 -17.22 56.37 -25.82
N PHE A 10 -17.02 57.33 -24.91
CA PHE A 10 -16.06 57.20 -23.82
C PHE A 10 -16.43 56.07 -22.86
N ARG A 11 -17.72 55.93 -22.53
CA ARG A 11 -18.24 54.85 -21.70
C ARG A 11 -18.04 53.49 -22.37
N PHE A 12 -18.29 53.36 -23.68
CA PHE A 12 -18.05 52.13 -24.43
C PHE A 12 -16.56 51.76 -24.47
N ILE A 13 -15.69 52.73 -24.75
CA ILE A 13 -14.23 52.53 -24.76
C ILE A 13 -13.75 52.09 -23.37
N PHE A 14 -14.21 52.75 -22.30
CA PHE A 14 -13.85 52.38 -20.93
C PHE A 14 -14.31 50.96 -20.55
N HIS A 15 -15.55 50.59 -20.89
CA HIS A 15 -16.07 49.23 -20.66
C HIS A 15 -15.29 48.19 -21.47
N SER A 16 -14.93 48.49 -22.72
CA SER A 16 -14.11 47.58 -23.56
C SER A 16 -12.71 47.37 -22.99
N GLN A 17 -12.09 48.41 -22.43
CA GLN A 17 -10.78 48.33 -21.77
C GLN A 17 -10.83 47.53 -20.46
N GLN A 18 -11.90 47.69 -19.68
CA GLN A 18 -12.14 46.88 -18.49
C GLN A 18 -12.35 45.41 -18.85
N GLN A 19 -13.16 45.14 -19.88
CA GLN A 19 -13.42 43.78 -20.36
C GLN A 19 -12.15 43.08 -20.82
N GLN A 20 -11.26 43.76 -21.56
CA GLN A 20 -9.95 43.20 -21.94
C GLN A 20 -9.04 42.90 -20.75
N ARG A 21 -9.08 43.74 -19.70
CA ARG A 21 -8.33 43.49 -18.46
C ARG A 21 -8.86 42.26 -17.72
N ASP A 22 -10.18 42.10 -17.67
CA ASP A 22 -10.82 40.95 -17.06
C ASP A 22 -10.61 39.67 -17.87
N ASP A 23 -10.60 39.75 -19.20
CA ASP A 23 -10.25 38.63 -20.10
C ASP A 23 -8.83 38.12 -19.86
N ARG A 24 -7.86 39.02 -19.69
CA ARG A 24 -6.47 38.63 -19.38
C ARG A 24 -6.36 37.94 -18.02
N ARG A 25 -7.09 38.44 -17.01
CA ARG A 25 -7.15 37.80 -15.67
C ARG A 25 -7.79 36.42 -15.75
N ARG A 26 -8.91 36.29 -16.48
CA ARG A 26 -9.59 35.01 -16.71
C ARG A 26 -8.70 34.01 -17.45
N ALA A 27 -7.98 34.45 -18.49
CA ALA A 27 -7.06 33.59 -19.24
C ALA A 27 -5.93 33.05 -18.35
N ASN A 28 -5.32 33.90 -17.52
CA ASN A 28 -4.28 33.48 -16.59
C ASN A 28 -4.81 32.47 -15.56
N HIS A 29 -5.97 32.76 -14.97
CA HIS A 29 -6.62 31.86 -14.01
C HIS A 29 -6.96 30.50 -14.64
N ASN A 30 -7.51 30.49 -15.85
CA ASN A 30 -7.83 29.27 -16.59
C ASN A 30 -6.59 28.42 -16.88
N GLU A 31 -5.47 29.05 -17.23
CA GLU A 31 -4.20 28.36 -17.46
C GLU A 31 -3.62 27.77 -16.16
N ILE A 32 -3.70 28.51 -15.04
CA ILE A 32 -3.30 28.00 -13.73
C ILE A 32 -4.12 26.76 -13.36
N GLU A 33 -5.44 26.82 -13.50
CA GLU A 33 -6.31 25.71 -13.15
C GLU A 33 -6.10 24.51 -14.08
N ARG A 34 -5.82 24.74 -15.37
CA ARG A 34 -5.45 23.67 -16.31
C ARG A 34 -4.20 22.93 -15.83
N ARG A 35 -3.13 23.65 -15.47
CA ARG A 35 -1.90 23.04 -14.94
C ARG A 35 -2.13 22.28 -13.64
N ARG A 36 -3.01 22.79 -12.77
CA ARG A 36 -3.40 22.09 -11.54
C ARG A 36 -4.08 20.75 -11.88
N ARG A 37 -5.03 20.74 -12.82
CA ARG A 37 -5.69 19.52 -13.28
C ARG A 37 -4.71 18.53 -13.92
N ASP A 38 -3.79 19.02 -14.74
CA ASP A 38 -2.77 18.17 -15.38
C ASP A 38 -1.88 17.50 -14.32
N LYS A 39 -1.47 18.25 -13.28
CA LYS A 39 -0.70 17.69 -12.16
C LYS A 39 -1.48 16.62 -11.39
N ILE A 40 -2.77 16.84 -11.12
CA ILE A 40 -3.64 15.85 -10.47
C ILE A 40 -3.74 14.58 -11.33
N ASN A 41 -3.94 14.73 -12.64
CA ASN A 41 -4.06 13.60 -13.56
C ASN A 41 -2.77 12.78 -13.62
N ASN A 42 -1.61 13.45 -13.63
CA ASN A 42 -0.31 12.78 -13.61
C ASN A 42 -0.15 11.94 -12.34
N TRP A 43 -0.51 12.48 -11.17
CA TRP A 43 -0.44 11.72 -9.92
C TRP A 43 -1.40 10.52 -9.89
N ILE A 44 -2.60 10.65 -10.45
CA ILE A 44 -3.54 9.52 -10.58
C ILE A 44 -2.94 8.44 -11.49
N HIS A 45 -2.27 8.84 -12.58
CA HIS A 45 -1.63 7.89 -13.48
C HIS A 45 -0.42 7.19 -12.83
N GLU A 46 0.43 7.91 -12.11
CA GLU A 46 1.53 7.30 -11.34
C GLU A 46 1.01 6.35 -10.26
N LEU A 47 -0.08 6.71 -9.58
CA LEU A 47 -0.73 5.84 -8.61
C LEU A 47 -1.19 4.52 -9.25
N ASN A 48 -1.76 4.58 -10.46
CA ASN A 48 -2.20 3.39 -11.18
C ASN A 48 -1.07 2.41 -11.48
N LYS A 49 0.15 2.90 -11.75
CA LYS A 49 1.32 2.06 -12.07
C LYS A 49 1.81 1.24 -10.88
N ILE A 50 1.61 1.73 -9.65
CA ILE A 50 2.11 1.10 -8.43
C ILE A 50 1.16 -0.01 -7.94
N ILE A 51 -0.12 0.05 -8.34
CA ILE A 51 -1.11 -0.94 -7.92
C ILE A 51 -0.95 -2.19 -8.79
N PRO A 52 -0.78 -3.39 -8.20
CA PRO A 52 -0.63 -4.63 -8.95
C PRO A 52 -1.81 -4.91 -9.90
N ALA A 53 -1.52 -5.43 -11.09
CA ALA A 53 -2.52 -5.73 -12.13
C ALA A 53 -3.57 -6.76 -11.68
N GLU A 54 -3.20 -7.69 -10.80
CA GLU A 54 -4.12 -8.66 -10.17
C GLU A 54 -5.24 -7.98 -9.37
N HIS A 55 -5.00 -6.76 -8.90
CA HIS A 55 -5.96 -5.97 -8.15
C HIS A 55 -6.82 -5.07 -9.03
N MET A 56 -6.45 -4.91 -10.31
CA MET A 56 -7.16 -4.10 -11.30
C MET A 56 -8.23 -4.90 -12.06
N ASN A 57 -8.06 -6.21 -12.19
CA ASN A 57 -8.99 -7.09 -12.92
C ASN A 57 -10.02 -7.75 -11.99
N SER A 58 -10.65 -6.98 -11.10
CA SER A 58 -11.80 -7.48 -10.34
C SER A 58 -13.08 -7.16 -11.12
N PRO A 59 -13.93 -8.14 -11.48
CA PRO A 59 -15.14 -7.91 -12.28
C PRO A 59 -16.23 -7.36 -11.36
N SER A 60 -16.03 -6.13 -10.88
CA SER A 60 -16.96 -5.46 -9.98
C SER A 60 -17.22 -4.08 -10.52
N SER A 61 -18.24 -3.99 -11.39
CA SER A 61 -19.25 -2.92 -11.47
C SER A 61 -19.68 -2.72 -12.91
N GLU A 62 -20.78 -3.37 -13.25
CA GLU A 62 -21.68 -2.93 -14.30
C GLU A 62 -22.06 -1.46 -14.07
N THR A 63 -21.43 -0.52 -14.75
CA THR A 63 -22.10 0.73 -15.13
C THR A 63 -21.49 1.29 -16.41
N GLN A 64 -22.18 0.94 -17.50
CA GLN A 64 -22.31 1.68 -18.76
C GLN A 64 -21.40 2.91 -18.95
N ASN A 65 -20.39 2.80 -19.82
CA ASN A 65 -20.43 3.51 -21.09
C ASN A 65 -19.46 2.85 -22.09
N LYS A 66 -20.00 2.04 -23.00
CA LYS A 66 -19.30 1.64 -24.21
C LYS A 66 -19.20 2.87 -25.10
N GLN A 67 -18.00 3.37 -25.33
CA GLN A 67 -17.66 3.93 -26.64
C GLN A 67 -16.16 3.81 -26.93
N ASN A 68 -15.88 2.74 -27.69
CA ASN A 68 -14.97 2.65 -28.82
C ASN A 68 -13.44 2.63 -28.60
N ASN A 69 -12.87 1.61 -29.27
CA ASN A 69 -11.48 1.38 -29.67
C ASN A 69 -10.49 0.84 -28.63
N GLY A 70 -10.43 -0.49 -28.59
CA GLY A 70 -9.25 -1.26 -28.99
C GLY A 70 -7.90 -0.88 -28.37
N GLY A 71 -7.41 -1.73 -27.46
CA GLY A 71 -6.01 -1.73 -27.03
C GLY A 71 -5.89 -2.16 -25.57
N GLN A 72 -5.00 -3.12 -25.31
CA GLN A 72 -4.69 -3.68 -23.99
C GLN A 72 -4.47 -2.61 -22.91
N GLY A 73 -5.07 -2.82 -21.74
CA GLY A 73 -4.98 -1.95 -20.57
C GLY A 73 -6.30 -1.20 -20.36
N GLU A 74 -7.23 -1.83 -19.67
CA GLU A 74 -8.50 -1.18 -19.29
C GLU A 74 -8.19 0.15 -18.61
N ASN A 75 -8.52 1.26 -19.28
CA ASN A 75 -8.39 2.60 -18.72
C ASN A 75 -9.43 2.75 -17.60
N LEU A 76 -9.11 2.28 -16.39
CA LEU A 76 -9.95 2.50 -15.22
C LEU A 76 -10.22 4.00 -15.06
N SER A 77 -11.46 4.33 -14.72
CA SER A 77 -11.84 5.68 -14.32
C SER A 77 -10.92 6.17 -13.20
N LYS A 78 -10.66 7.49 -13.15
CA LYS A 78 -9.92 8.11 -12.03
C LYS A 78 -10.47 7.68 -10.67
N GLY A 79 -11.79 7.54 -10.55
CA GLY A 79 -12.45 7.02 -9.34
C GLY A 79 -12.14 5.55 -9.07
N GLY A 80 -12.08 4.71 -10.12
CA GLY A 80 -11.71 3.31 -10.01
C GLY A 80 -10.26 3.11 -9.57
N ILE A 81 -9.32 3.88 -10.13
CA ILE A 81 -7.90 3.88 -9.72
C ILE A 81 -7.79 4.25 -8.24
N LEU A 82 -8.49 5.30 -7.81
CA LEU A 82 -8.47 5.73 -6.41
C LEU A 82 -9.07 4.69 -5.46
N ALA A 83 -10.19 4.06 -5.83
CA ALA A 83 -10.80 3.00 -5.04
C ALA A 83 -9.84 1.80 -4.90
N LYS A 84 -9.24 1.35 -6.01
CA LYS A 84 -8.26 0.26 -6.01
C LYS A 84 -6.99 0.60 -5.25
N ALA A 85 -6.54 1.86 -5.27
CA ALA A 85 -5.43 2.33 -4.44
C ALA A 85 -5.74 2.20 -2.95
N CYS A 86 -6.92 2.67 -2.53
CA CYS A 86 -7.36 2.59 -1.14
C CYS A 86 -7.43 1.13 -0.66
N GLU A 87 -8.08 0.26 -1.42
CA GLU A 87 -8.14 -1.18 -1.15
C GLU A 87 -6.74 -1.82 -1.05
N TYR A 88 -5.83 -1.46 -1.97
CA TYR A 88 -4.47 -2.00 -1.97
C TYR A 88 -3.67 -1.54 -0.75
N ILE A 89 -3.77 -0.27 -0.35
CA ILE A 89 -3.10 0.25 0.84
C ILE A 89 -3.61 -0.44 2.10
N THR A 90 -4.93 -0.63 2.23
CA THR A 90 -5.51 -1.35 3.37
C THR A 90 -4.99 -2.79 3.43
N ARG A 91 -5.00 -3.51 2.31
CA ARG A 91 -4.47 -4.88 2.27
C ARG A 91 -2.98 -4.94 2.63
N LEU A 92 -2.18 -3.98 2.15
CA LEU A 92 -0.76 -3.92 2.48
C LEU A 92 -0.54 -3.74 3.99
N LYS A 93 -1.35 -2.90 4.64
CA LYS A 93 -1.32 -2.75 6.10
C LYS A 93 -1.70 -4.06 6.79
N ASP A 94 -2.82 -4.67 6.42
CA ASP A 94 -3.26 -5.94 7.00
C ASP A 94 -2.22 -7.05 6.83
N THR A 95 -1.54 -7.08 5.68
CA THR A 95 -0.49 -8.07 5.38
C THR A 95 0.78 -7.80 6.16
N SER A 96 1.15 -6.53 6.34
CA SER A 96 2.27 -6.12 7.20
C SER A 96 2.03 -6.51 8.66
N ASP A 97 0.81 -6.31 9.16
CA ASP A 97 0.43 -6.65 10.52
C ASP A 97 0.47 -8.17 10.74
N LYS A 98 -0.12 -8.94 9.81
CA LYS A 98 -0.03 -10.42 9.83
C LYS A 98 1.39 -10.94 9.76
N LEU A 99 2.23 -10.35 8.91
CA LEU A 99 3.63 -10.77 8.80
C LEU A 99 4.38 -10.49 10.12
N THR A 100 4.08 -9.38 10.78
CA THR A 100 4.63 -9.05 12.10
C THR A 100 4.22 -10.09 13.15
N GLU A 101 2.96 -10.50 13.17
CA GLU A 101 2.46 -11.56 14.04
C GLU A 101 3.15 -12.90 13.76
N CYS A 102 3.25 -13.31 12.49
CA CYS A 102 3.95 -14.54 12.10
C CYS A 102 5.44 -14.53 12.49
N LEU A 103 6.10 -13.36 12.43
CA LEU A 103 7.48 -13.23 12.88
C LEU A 103 7.61 -13.44 14.39
N ALA A 104 6.70 -12.86 15.17
CA ALA A 104 6.67 -13.05 16.62
C ALA A 104 6.40 -14.52 17.00
N GLU A 105 5.45 -15.18 16.32
CA GLU A 105 5.17 -16.61 16.50
C GLU A 105 6.39 -17.48 16.15
N LYS A 106 7.07 -17.17 15.03
CA LYS A 106 8.30 -17.86 14.64
C LYS A 106 9.38 -17.71 15.72
N ASP A 107 9.56 -16.52 16.28
CA ASP A 107 10.54 -16.29 17.36
C ASP A 107 10.19 -17.08 18.62
N GLN A 108 8.90 -17.17 18.97
CA GLN A 108 8.41 -17.99 20.07
C GLN A 108 8.72 -19.48 19.84
N ILE A 109 8.42 -20.00 18.65
CA ILE A 109 8.71 -21.40 18.29
C ILE A 109 10.22 -21.69 18.36
N LEU A 110 11.07 -20.75 17.93
CA LEU A 110 12.52 -20.90 18.02
C LEU A 110 12.99 -20.98 19.47
N LEU A 111 12.42 -20.17 20.36
CA LEU A 111 12.74 -20.21 21.79
C LEU A 111 12.32 -21.56 22.41
N GLU A 112 11.12 -22.03 22.12
CA GLU A 112 10.64 -23.35 22.56
C GLU A 112 11.52 -24.48 22.03
N ASN A 113 11.95 -24.41 20.77
CA ASN A 113 12.84 -25.40 20.18
C ASN A 113 14.20 -25.46 20.90
N LEU A 114 14.73 -24.30 21.31
CA LEU A 114 15.97 -24.23 22.10
C LEU A 114 15.78 -24.85 23.48
N GLN A 115 14.69 -24.54 24.18
CA GLN A 115 14.38 -25.10 25.49
C GLN A 115 14.20 -26.63 25.43
N LEU A 116 13.51 -27.14 24.41
CA LEU A 116 13.35 -28.58 24.20
C LEU A 116 14.69 -29.28 23.95
N LYS A 117 15.57 -28.68 23.13
CA LYS A 117 16.93 -29.20 22.91
C LYS A 117 17.74 -29.25 24.19
N GLU A 118 17.64 -28.22 25.03
CA GLU A 118 18.31 -28.19 26.34
C GLU A 118 17.78 -29.29 27.27
N SER A 119 16.45 -29.46 27.34
CA SER A 119 15.83 -30.52 28.13
C SER A 119 16.25 -31.93 27.68
N ILE A 120 16.31 -32.17 26.37
CA ILE A 120 16.81 -33.43 25.80
C ILE A 120 18.25 -33.69 26.25
N ASN A 121 19.12 -32.68 26.19
CA ASN A 121 20.52 -32.82 26.60
C ASN A 121 20.64 -33.14 28.11
N GLN A 122 19.83 -32.51 28.95
CA GLN A 122 19.79 -32.79 30.40
C GLN A 122 19.35 -34.22 30.68
N LEU A 123 18.27 -34.69 30.03
CA LEU A 123 17.77 -36.06 30.17
C LEU A 123 18.79 -37.09 29.68
N LEU A 124 19.48 -36.83 28.56
CA LEU A 124 20.54 -37.70 28.06
C LEU A 124 21.72 -37.79 29.05
N ALA A 125 22.11 -36.67 29.66
CA ALA A 125 23.17 -36.65 30.66
C ALA A 125 22.77 -37.42 31.93
N GLU A 126 21.52 -37.26 32.39
CA GLU A 126 21.00 -38.01 33.53
C GLU A 126 20.90 -39.50 33.25
N ASN A 127 20.38 -39.88 32.07
CA ASN A 127 20.28 -41.27 31.66
C ASN A 127 21.66 -41.94 31.65
N LYS A 128 22.67 -41.27 31.08
CA LYS A 128 24.06 -41.73 31.11
C LYS A 128 24.59 -41.90 32.54
N ARG A 129 24.32 -40.96 33.44
CA ARG A 129 24.71 -41.04 34.85
C ARG A 129 24.09 -42.26 35.52
N LEU A 130 22.79 -42.49 35.33
CA LEU A 130 22.07 -43.64 35.90
C LEU A 130 22.60 -44.97 35.35
N GLN A 131 22.90 -45.04 34.05
CA GLN A 131 23.52 -46.23 33.44
C GLN A 131 24.87 -46.55 34.09
N THR A 132 25.74 -45.55 34.28
CA THR A 132 27.04 -45.75 34.95
C THR A 132 26.85 -46.23 36.41
N GLN A 133 25.89 -45.66 37.15
CA GLN A 133 25.60 -46.08 38.52
C GLN A 133 25.10 -47.53 38.58
N LEU A 134 24.21 -47.91 37.66
CA LEU A 134 23.71 -49.27 37.57
C LEU A 134 24.84 -50.27 37.27
N GLN A 135 25.72 -49.92 36.33
CA GLN A 135 26.86 -50.76 35.97
C GLN A 135 27.82 -50.95 37.15
N PHE A 136 28.15 -49.87 37.86
CA PHE A 136 28.97 -49.94 39.08
C PHE A 136 28.34 -50.83 40.17
N ALA A 137 27.02 -50.72 40.39
CA ALA A 137 26.31 -51.55 41.35
C ALA A 137 26.35 -53.04 40.99
N LEU A 138 26.17 -53.38 39.70
CA LEU A 138 26.27 -54.75 39.21
C LEU A 138 27.68 -55.32 39.40
N GLU A 139 28.72 -54.56 39.06
CA GLU A 139 30.12 -54.98 39.25
C GLU A 139 30.47 -55.21 40.72
N THR A 140 29.89 -54.42 41.63
CA THR A 140 30.13 -54.54 43.07
C THR A 140 29.44 -55.78 43.65
N ASN A 141 28.22 -56.09 43.20
CA ASN A 141 27.50 -57.28 43.65
C ASN A 141 28.17 -58.59 43.20
N VAL A 142 28.69 -58.65 41.97
CA VAL A 142 29.45 -59.83 41.49
C VAL A 142 30.68 -60.11 42.34
N LYS A 143 31.38 -59.08 42.83
CA LYS A 143 32.56 -59.22 43.71
C LYS A 143 32.24 -59.68 45.13
N LEU A 144 30.98 -59.55 45.58
CA LEU A 144 30.55 -60.00 46.90
C LEU A 144 30.06 -61.46 46.89
N GLU A 145 29.68 -61.97 45.71
CA GLU A 145 29.25 -63.36 45.51
C GLU A 145 30.39 -64.32 45.13
N SER A 146 31.60 -63.81 44.90
CA SER A 146 32.82 -64.59 44.58
C SER A 146 33.83 -64.60 45.72
#